data_AF-A0A7J8IFW6-F1
#
_entry.id   AF-A0A7J8IFW6-F1
#
_cell.length_a   1.000
_cell.length_b   1.000
_cell.length_c   1.000
_cell.angle_alpha   90.00
_cell.angle_beta   90.00
_cell.angle_gamma   90.00
#
_symmetry.space_group_name_H-M   'P 1'
#
loop_
_entity.id
_entity.type
_entity.pdbx_description
1 polymer ?
#
loop_
_entity_poly.entity_id
_entity_poly.type
_entity_poly.pdbx_seq_one_letter_code
_entity_poly.pdbx_strand_id
1 'polypeptide(L)'
;MESIFHEKQEGSLCAQHCLNNLLQGEYFSPVELSSIAHQLDEEERMRMAEGGVTSEDYRTFLQQPSGNMDDSGFFSIQTIFFFTGYKQCLESLGFRTNPVQQSRVSEAWDRSHK
;
A
#
# COMPACT_ATOMS: atom_id res chain seq x y z
N MET A 1 23.38 -21.83 -14.62
CA MET A 1 22.59 -21.58 -13.40
C MET A 1 21.92 -20.25 -13.61
N GLU A 2 20.59 -20.21 -13.61
CA GLU A 2 19.89 -18.94 -13.45
C GLU A 2 20.24 -18.42 -12.04
N SER A 3 20.73 -17.19 -11.96
CA SER A 3 21.05 -16.55 -10.68
C SER A 3 19.75 -16.14 -9.99
N ILE A 4 19.57 -16.54 -8.73
CA ILE A 4 18.47 -16.05 -7.89
C ILE A 4 18.80 -14.61 -7.47
N PHE A 5 17.85 -13.71 -7.66
CA PHE A 5 17.98 -12.34 -7.19
C PHE A 5 17.69 -12.29 -5.68
N HIS A 6 18.64 -11.73 -4.92
CA HIS A 6 18.46 -11.47 -3.50
C HIS A 6 19.01 -10.09 -3.13
N GLU A 7 18.12 -9.16 -2.82
CA GLU A 7 18.42 -7.88 -2.21
C GLU A 7 18.44 -8.05 -0.67
N LYS A 8 19.62 -7.90 -0.08
CA LYS A 8 19.79 -7.96 1.37
C LYS A 8 19.20 -6.72 2.01
N GLN A 9 18.44 -6.91 3.09
CA GLN A 9 17.84 -5.79 3.81
C GLN A 9 18.91 -4.91 4.48
N GLU A 10 18.81 -3.60 4.22
CA GLU A 10 19.61 -2.56 4.86
C GLU A 10 18.65 -1.56 5.56
N GLY A 11 18.87 -1.32 6.86
CA GLY A 11 17.95 -0.50 7.67
C GLY A 11 16.57 -1.12 7.88
N SER A 12 15.56 -0.28 8.11
CA SER A 12 14.18 -0.70 8.42
C SER A 12 13.27 -0.82 7.18
N LEU A 13 13.85 -0.92 5.98
CA LEU A 13 13.13 -0.88 4.68
C LEU A 13 12.58 -2.26 4.26
N CYS A 14 11.96 -2.99 5.19
CA CYS A 14 11.53 -4.37 4.95
C CYS A 14 10.55 -4.51 3.77
N ALA A 15 9.69 -3.51 3.54
CA ALA A 15 8.72 -3.54 2.43
C ALA A 15 9.39 -3.53 1.06
N GLN A 16 10.40 -2.68 0.86
CA GLN A 16 11.20 -2.64 -0.38
C GLN A 16 11.82 -4.00 -0.66
N HIS A 17 12.59 -4.49 0.30
CA HIS A 17 13.35 -5.72 0.11
C HIS A 17 12.44 -6.94 -0.02
N CYS A 18 11.29 -6.95 0.66
CA CYS A 18 10.29 -8.00 0.48
C CYS A 18 9.79 -8.03 -0.97
N LEU A 19 9.39 -6.88 -1.51
CA LEU A 19 8.85 -6.78 -2.87
C LEU A 19 9.92 -7.08 -3.93
N ASN A 20 11.10 -6.50 -3.83
CA ASN A 20 12.19 -6.72 -4.80
C ASN A 20 12.66 -8.19 -4.81
N ASN A 21 12.77 -8.81 -3.64
CA ASN A 21 13.07 -10.24 -3.55
C ASN A 21 11.94 -11.10 -4.13
N LEU A 22 10.68 -10.76 -3.87
CA LEU A 22 9.53 -11.50 -4.41
C LEU A 22 9.47 -11.41 -5.94
N LEU A 23 9.75 -10.23 -6.51
CA LEU A 23 9.71 -9.99 -7.96
C LEU A 23 11.01 -10.35 -8.68
N GLN A 24 12.02 -10.81 -7.92
CA GLN A 24 13.32 -11.19 -8.44
C GLN A 24 14.00 -10.06 -9.24
N GLY A 25 13.93 -8.82 -8.73
CA GLY A 25 14.59 -7.66 -9.31
C GLY A 25 14.41 -6.37 -8.49
N GLU A 26 15.15 -5.32 -8.86
CA GLU A 26 15.09 -3.99 -8.23
C GLU A 26 13.95 -3.15 -8.82
N TYR A 27 12.71 -3.44 -8.40
CA TYR A 27 11.51 -2.77 -8.92
C TYR A 27 11.09 -1.57 -8.07
N PHE A 28 11.44 -1.56 -6.79
CA PHE A 28 11.00 -0.55 -5.84
C PHE A 28 12.17 0.08 -5.09
N SER A 29 12.01 1.38 -4.85
CA SER A 29 12.80 2.18 -3.93
C SER A 29 11.95 2.69 -2.77
N PRO A 30 12.56 3.18 -1.68
CA PRO A 30 11.83 3.77 -0.55
C PRO A 30 10.97 4.97 -0.98
N VAL A 31 11.45 5.73 -1.97
CA VAL A 31 10.76 6.92 -2.49
C VAL A 31 9.48 6.55 -3.22
N GLU A 32 9.51 5.46 -3.99
CA GLU A 32 8.31 4.95 -4.67
C GLU A 32 7.30 4.42 -3.66
N LEU A 33 7.75 3.68 -2.64
CA LEU A 33 6.88 3.21 -1.57
C LEU A 33 6.28 4.34 -0.73
N SER A 34 7.04 5.41 -0.50
CA SER A 34 6.54 6.63 0.16
C SER A 34 5.46 7.32 -0.67
N SER A 35 5.66 7.41 -1.99
CA SER A 35 4.66 7.97 -2.89
C SER A 35 3.35 7.18 -2.87
N ILE A 36 3.45 5.86 -2.78
CA ILE A 36 2.28 4.96 -2.64
C ILE A 36 1.58 5.15 -1.29
N ALA A 37 2.35 5.22 -0.20
CA ALA A 37 1.80 5.47 1.13
C ALA A 37 1.03 6.80 1.20
N HIS A 38 1.56 7.86 0.58
CA HIS A 38 0.87 9.15 0.48
C HIS A 38 -0.41 9.09 -0.36
N GLN A 39 -0.43 8.31 -1.44
CA GLN A 39 -1.64 8.12 -2.23
C GLN A 39 -2.73 7.42 -1.40
N LEU A 40 -2.36 6.39 -0.63
CA LEU A 40 -3.26 5.72 0.30
C LEU A 40 -3.81 6.66 1.38
N ASP A 41 -2.96 7.49 1.98
CA ASP A 41 -3.39 8.47 2.98
C ASP A 41 -4.40 9.46 2.39
N GLU A 42 -4.19 9.90 1.15
CA GLU A 42 -5.09 10.81 0.46
C GLU A 42 -6.43 10.14 0.11
N GLU A 43 -6.41 8.88 -0.33
CA GLU A 43 -7.63 8.10 -0.52
C GLU A 43 -8.41 7.93 0.79
N GLU A 44 -7.73 7.62 1.89
CA GLU A 44 -8.33 7.52 3.23
C GLU A 44 -8.91 8.86 3.67
N ARG A 45 -8.22 9.97 3.41
CA ARG A 45 -8.71 11.33 3.65
C ARG A 45 -9.99 11.63 2.87
N MET A 46 -10.03 11.28 1.59
CA MET A 46 -11.19 11.50 0.73
C MET A 46 -12.38 10.66 1.19
N ARG A 47 -12.15 9.42 1.66
CA ARG A 47 -13.20 8.57 2.25
C ARG A 47 -13.74 9.16 3.56
N MET A 48 -12.88 9.65 4.43
CA MET A 48 -13.31 10.31 5.68
C MET A 48 -14.13 11.58 5.39
N ALA A 49 -13.82 12.31 4.31
CA ALA A 49 -14.59 13.49 3.89
C ALA A 49 -16.04 13.15 3.50
N GLU A 50 -16.33 11.93 3.04
CA GLU A 50 -17.71 11.46 2.76
C GLU A 50 -18.59 11.46 4.03
N GLY A 51 -17.98 11.29 5.22
CA GLY A 51 -18.65 11.41 6.52
C GLY A 51 -18.90 12.85 6.99
N GLY A 52 -18.49 13.84 6.19
CA GLY A 52 -18.63 15.27 6.48
C GLY A 52 -17.32 15.91 6.92
N VAL A 53 -16.85 16.87 6.13
CA VAL A 53 -15.58 17.60 6.35
C VAL A 53 -15.56 18.49 7.60
N THR A 54 -16.73 18.76 8.20
CA THR A 54 -16.84 19.53 9.46
C THR A 54 -16.94 18.62 10.69
N SER A 55 -16.99 17.30 10.52
CA SER A 55 -17.08 16.35 11.62
C SER A 55 -15.83 16.38 12.50
N GLU A 56 -16.00 16.04 13.77
CA GLU A 56 -14.88 15.90 14.72
C GLU A 56 -13.93 14.78 14.29
N ASP A 57 -14.46 13.69 13.74
CA ASP A 57 -13.68 12.56 13.23
C ASP A 57 -12.77 12.97 12.07
N TYR A 58 -13.29 13.74 11.09
CA TYR A 58 -12.48 14.23 9.98
C TYR A 58 -11.37 15.18 10.44
N ARG A 59 -11.67 16.08 11.38
CA ARG A 59 -10.68 17.00 11.93
C ARG A 59 -9.60 16.29 12.73
N THR A 60 -9.97 15.26 13.47
CA THR A 60 -9.04 14.41 14.23
C THR A 60 -8.14 13.65 13.27
N PHE A 61 -8.71 13.06 12.21
CA PHE A 61 -7.96 12.36 11.17
C PHE A 61 -6.90 13.26 10.51
N LEU A 62 -7.23 14.51 10.17
CA LEU A 62 -6.29 15.46 9.57
C LEU A 62 -5.08 15.83 10.46
N GLN A 63 -5.19 15.62 11.77
CA GLN A 63 -4.09 15.90 12.71
C GLN A 63 -3.18 14.69 12.94
N GLN A 64 -3.61 13.49 12.50
CA GLN A 64 -2.81 12.29 12.64
C GLN A 64 -1.70 12.25 11.60
N PRO A 65 -0.52 11.69 11.95
CA PRO A 65 0.49 11.37 10.95
C PRO A 65 -0.02 10.26 10.01
N SER A 66 0.73 10.01 8.93
CA SER A 66 0.44 8.91 8.01
C SER A 66 0.27 7.59 8.77
N GLY A 67 -0.79 6.85 8.45
CA GLY A 67 -0.96 5.47 8.90
C GLY A 67 -0.22 4.46 8.01
N ASN A 68 0.25 4.90 6.83
CA ASN A 68 0.80 4.06 5.78
C ASN A 68 2.33 4.08 5.71
N MET A 69 2.97 5.07 6.33
CA MET A 69 4.42 5.20 6.44
C MET A 69 4.81 5.94 7.72
N ASP A 70 5.97 5.60 8.30
CA ASP A 70 6.64 6.43 9.31
C ASP A 70 8.04 6.89 8.89
N ASP A 71 8.57 7.88 9.62
CA ASP A 71 9.91 8.44 9.38
C ASP A 71 11.06 7.45 9.66
N SER A 72 10.76 6.29 10.25
CA SER A 72 11.74 5.23 10.51
C SER A 72 11.88 4.26 9.33
N GLY A 73 11.00 4.36 8.32
CA GLY A 73 11.01 3.52 7.13
C GLY A 73 10.08 2.31 7.20
N PHE A 74 9.18 2.26 8.18
CA PHE A 74 8.12 1.25 8.19
C PHE A 74 6.98 1.64 7.26
N PHE A 75 6.44 0.64 6.57
CA PHE A 75 5.28 0.79 5.69
C PHE A 75 4.15 -0.12 6.16
N SER A 76 2.92 0.36 6.04
CA SER A 76 1.75 -0.46 6.32
C SER A 76 1.64 -1.60 5.30
N ILE A 77 0.86 -2.61 5.69
CA ILE A 77 0.51 -3.70 4.78
C ILE A 77 -0.31 -3.22 3.58
N GLN A 78 -1.07 -2.12 3.72
CA GLN A 78 -1.81 -1.52 2.61
C GLN A 78 -0.84 -1.00 1.55
N THR A 79 0.27 -0.36 1.93
CA THR A 79 1.30 0.12 0.99
C THR A 79 1.86 -1.02 0.13
N ILE A 80 2.11 -2.18 0.75
CA ILE A 80 2.59 -3.39 0.03
C ILE A 80 1.52 -3.91 -0.94
N PHE A 81 0.25 -3.88 -0.56
CA PHE A 81 -0.86 -4.35 -1.40
C PHE A 81 -1.37 -3.33 -2.42
N PHE A 82 -1.10 -2.03 -2.25
CA PHE A 82 -1.62 -1.00 -3.14
C PHE A 82 -0.97 -1.03 -4.51
N PHE A 83 0.33 -1.29 -4.58
CA PHE A 83 0.99 -1.53 -5.87
C PHE A 83 0.45 -2.78 -6.57
N THR A 84 -0.19 -3.66 -5.80
CA THR A 84 -0.68 -4.87 -6.35
C THR A 84 -1.99 -4.67 -7.11
N GLY A 85 -1.84 -4.48 -8.42
CA GLY A 85 -2.70 -5.17 -9.40
C GLY A 85 -2.74 -6.70 -9.21
N TYR A 86 -2.11 -7.24 -8.15
CA TYR A 86 -2.10 -8.65 -7.77
C TYR A 86 -3.37 -9.10 -7.07
N LYS A 87 -4.51 -8.40 -7.13
CA LYS A 87 -5.76 -9.15 -6.93
C LYS A 87 -5.75 -10.36 -7.89
N GLN A 88 -5.41 -10.12 -9.15
CA GLN A 88 -5.31 -11.17 -10.16
C GLN A 88 -4.14 -12.13 -9.91
N CYS A 89 -2.98 -11.63 -9.48
CA CYS A 89 -1.76 -12.42 -9.34
C CYS A 89 -1.69 -13.17 -7.98
N LEU A 90 -2.15 -12.59 -6.87
CA LEU A 90 -2.29 -13.28 -5.58
C LEU A 90 -3.44 -14.30 -5.61
N GLU A 91 -4.54 -14.03 -6.32
CA GLU A 91 -5.57 -15.05 -6.60
C GLU A 91 -4.96 -16.21 -7.43
N SER A 92 -4.10 -15.92 -8.42
CA SER A 92 -3.39 -16.96 -9.20
C SER A 92 -2.37 -17.77 -8.39
N LEU A 93 -1.85 -17.18 -7.30
CA LEU A 93 -0.94 -17.81 -6.35
C LEU A 93 -1.66 -18.43 -5.13
N GLY A 94 -3.00 -18.38 -5.09
CA GLY A 94 -3.82 -19.04 -4.06
C GLY A 94 -4.03 -18.27 -2.75
N PHE A 95 -3.60 -17.01 -2.67
CA PHE A 95 -3.85 -16.15 -1.51
C PHE A 95 -5.24 -15.52 -1.60
N ARG A 96 -6.17 -15.97 -0.74
CA ARG A 96 -7.55 -15.45 -0.68
C ARG A 96 -7.61 -14.22 0.24
N THR A 97 -7.94 -13.05 -0.31
CA THR A 97 -8.37 -11.90 0.49
C THR A 97 -9.76 -12.17 1.08
N ASN A 98 -10.02 -11.76 2.33
CA ASN A 98 -11.37 -11.85 2.91
C ASN A 98 -12.36 -10.98 2.09
N PRO A 99 -13.59 -11.42 1.83
CA PRO A 99 -14.59 -10.68 1.04
C PRO A 99 -14.80 -9.22 1.47
N VAL A 100 -14.57 -8.87 2.74
CA VAL A 100 -14.65 -7.48 3.25
C VAL A 100 -13.53 -6.59 2.69
N GLN A 101 -12.34 -7.12 2.44
CA GLN A 101 -11.23 -6.39 1.83
C GLN A 101 -11.38 -6.31 0.31
N GLN A 102 -12.02 -7.32 -0.30
CA GLN A 102 -12.21 -7.45 -1.74
C GLN A 102 -13.17 -6.39 -2.32
N SER A 103 -14.22 -5.99 -1.57
CA SER A 103 -15.13 -4.92 -1.97
C SER A 103 -14.46 -3.54 -1.95
N ARG A 104 -13.62 -3.28 -0.93
CA ARG A 104 -12.93 -2.00 -0.75
C ARG A 104 -11.91 -1.72 -1.88
N VAL A 105 -11.19 -2.75 -2.32
CA VAL A 105 -10.20 -2.64 -3.42
C VAL A 105 -10.88 -2.48 -4.78
N SER A 106 -11.96 -3.24 -5.05
CA SER A 106 -12.67 -3.17 -6.35
C SER A 106 -13.29 -1.78 -6.57
N GLU A 107 -13.91 -1.23 -5.53
CA GLU A 107 -14.49 0.12 -5.61
C GLU A 107 -13.43 1.21 -5.81
N ALA A 108 -12.25 1.08 -5.20
CA ALA A 108 -11.15 2.04 -5.36
C ALA A 108 -10.61 2.02 -6.80
N TRP A 109 -10.42 0.83 -7.38
CA TRP A 109 -9.91 0.67 -8.74
C TRP A 109 -10.87 1.21 -9.82
N ASP A 110 -12.18 0.96 -9.67
CA ASP A 110 -13.23 1.45 -10.60
C ASP A 110 -13.42 2.98 -10.56
N ARG A 111 -13.04 3.64 -9.46
CA ARG A 111 -13.11 5.10 -9.33
C ARG A 111 -11.87 5.82 -9.86
N SER A 112 -10.71 5.16 -9.85
CA SER A 112 -9.47 5.73 -10.39
C SER A 112 -9.38 5.66 -11.92
N HIS A 113 -10.24 4.84 -12.55
CA HIS A 113 -10.32 4.65 -14.01
C HIS A 113 -11.61 5.22 -14.64
N LYS A 114 -12.26 6.18 -13.98
CA LYS A 114 -13.34 7.02 -14.52
C LYS A 114 -12.89 8.48 -14.58
#